data_AF-A0A5A9N6J0-F1
#
_entry.id   AF-A0A5A9N6J0-F1
#
_cell.length_a   1.000
_cell.length_b   1.000
_cell.length_c   1.000
_cell.angle_alpha   90.00
_cell.angle_beta   90.00
_cell.angle_gamma   90.00
#
_symmetry.space_group_name_H-M   'P 1'
#
loop_
_entity.id
_entity.type
_entity.pdbx_description
1 polymer ?
#
loop_
_entity_poly.entity_id
_entity_poly.type
_entity_poly.pdbx_seq_one_letter_code
_entity_poly.pdbx_strand_id
1 'polypeptide(L)'
;MKKDVLFTPRLQVSLRLERVINSPRHSWQGGNFFCRHKHMKMEQNSHEMISSTTELQTDFQAVDGVVQSWMIDYYFTSLCRLFRDRSAGKFRKTLNIFQDVHYDKNDQISPLMSALKVWDLLEDLVSDPALYTKIRNLLIVQSVAVCVRNGNSQMGKDTLQWLEKEAQIPEKLHGKLTGIVNKKDAYDQLLMNLTYDQLLEKIDMFLDSQQDASTFLLEAALKVVQARQEISDEASCEQDGGKKALSSLESTNNSKE
;
A
#
# COMPACT_ATOMS: atom_id res chain seq x y z
N MET A 1 22.54 -10.42 -29.74
CA MET A 1 21.10 -10.24 -29.39
C MET A 1 20.99 -9.12 -28.37
N LYS A 2 20.07 -8.17 -28.54
CA LYS A 2 19.71 -7.24 -27.47
C LYS A 2 18.73 -7.95 -26.53
N LYS A 3 18.89 -7.80 -25.22
CA LYS A 3 17.82 -8.11 -24.26
C LYS A 3 17.05 -6.80 -24.06
N ASP A 4 15.87 -6.70 -24.65
CA ASP A 4 14.98 -5.59 -24.35
C ASP A 4 14.53 -5.73 -22.89
N VAL A 5 14.87 -4.73 -22.08
CA VAL A 5 14.47 -4.69 -20.67
C VAL A 5 12.99 -4.33 -20.64
N LEU A 6 12.16 -5.38 -20.64
CA LEU A 6 10.72 -5.26 -20.43
C LEU A 6 10.49 -4.61 -19.06
N PHE A 7 10.07 -3.34 -19.07
CA PHE A 7 9.61 -2.65 -17.88
C PHE A 7 8.40 -3.40 -17.32
N THR A 8 8.60 -4.10 -16.21
CA THR A 8 7.52 -4.85 -15.56
C THR A 8 6.45 -3.89 -15.03
N PRO A 9 5.16 -4.28 -15.04
CA PRO A 9 4.08 -3.44 -14.49
C PRO A 9 4.36 -2.96 -13.06
N ARG A 10 5.06 -3.77 -12.27
CA ARG A 10 5.58 -3.46 -10.93
C ARG A 10 6.31 -2.11 -10.83
N LEU A 11 7.12 -1.73 -11.82
CA LEU A 11 7.76 -0.41 -11.86
C LEU A 11 6.76 0.71 -12.21
N GLN A 12 5.75 0.45 -13.04
CA GLN A 12 4.67 1.41 -13.29
C GLN A 12 3.84 1.68 -12.02
N VAL A 13 3.55 0.67 -11.19
CA VAL A 13 2.85 0.85 -9.91
C VAL A 13 3.64 1.77 -8.98
N SER A 14 4.91 1.42 -8.71
CA SER A 14 5.78 2.19 -7.80
C SER A 14 5.98 3.62 -8.31
N LEU A 15 6.35 3.80 -9.58
CA LEU A 15 6.58 5.11 -10.19
C LEU A 15 5.29 5.93 -10.39
N ARG A 16 4.09 5.34 -10.25
CA ARG A 16 2.81 6.09 -10.19
C ARG A 16 2.49 6.51 -8.75
N LEU A 17 2.65 5.61 -7.76
CA LEU A 17 2.48 5.93 -6.34
C LEU A 17 3.48 7.01 -5.88
N GLU A 18 4.77 6.90 -6.23
CA GLU A 18 5.76 7.95 -5.94
C GLU A 18 5.37 9.29 -6.57
N ARG A 19 4.79 9.30 -7.78
CA ARG A 19 4.30 10.54 -8.43
C ARG A 19 3.06 11.13 -7.76
N VAL A 20 2.28 10.34 -7.04
CA VAL A 20 1.15 10.83 -6.22
C VAL A 20 1.64 11.33 -4.86
N ILE A 21 2.58 10.61 -4.24
CA ILE A 21 3.14 10.90 -2.91
C ILE A 21 4.07 12.13 -2.94
N ASN A 22 4.98 12.20 -3.91
CA ASN A 22 6.03 13.23 -3.99
C ASN A 22 5.65 14.46 -4.84
N SER A 23 4.37 14.67 -5.16
CA SER A 23 3.92 15.82 -5.97
C SER A 23 3.79 17.10 -5.12
N PRO A 24 4.60 18.15 -5.35
CA PRO A 24 4.60 19.32 -4.47
C PRO A 24 3.30 20.13 -4.54
N ARG A 25 2.82 20.59 -3.39
CA ARG A 25 1.58 21.39 -3.28
C ARG A 25 1.82 22.84 -3.75
N HIS A 26 1.31 23.15 -4.94
CA HIS A 26 1.02 24.48 -5.51
C HIS A 26 2.16 25.34 -6.11
N SER A 27 2.28 25.20 -7.44
CA SER A 27 2.38 26.28 -8.46
C SER A 27 3.39 27.43 -8.33
N TRP A 28 4.25 27.55 -9.35
CA TRP A 28 4.47 28.80 -10.10
C TRP A 28 4.65 28.51 -11.60
N GLN A 29 4.54 29.53 -12.46
CA GLN A 29 4.55 29.40 -13.92
C GLN A 29 5.90 29.77 -14.55
N GLY A 30 6.17 29.19 -15.73
CA GLY A 30 7.01 29.80 -16.77
C GLY A 30 8.52 29.66 -16.63
N GLY A 31 9.14 28.85 -17.49
CA GLY A 31 10.60 28.77 -17.63
C GLY A 31 11.02 27.58 -18.49
N ASN A 32 11.73 27.85 -19.59
CA ASN A 32 12.22 26.80 -20.50
C ASN A 32 13.25 25.89 -19.82
N PHE A 33 13.16 24.59 -20.04
CA PHE A 33 14.36 23.79 -20.33
C PHE A 33 14.08 22.77 -21.44
N PHE A 34 14.67 23.01 -22.61
CA PHE A 34 14.54 22.20 -23.81
C PHE A 34 15.90 21.61 -24.16
N CYS A 35 16.08 20.31 -23.96
CA CYS A 35 17.31 19.59 -24.33
C CYS A 35 17.03 18.36 -25.21
N ARG A 36 16.39 18.58 -26.37
CA ARG A 36 16.38 17.59 -27.45
C ARG A 36 17.64 17.78 -28.31
N HIS A 37 18.66 16.95 -28.10
CA HIS A 37 19.74 16.79 -29.07
C HIS A 37 20.24 15.34 -29.17
N LYS A 38 19.88 14.69 -30.29
CA LYS A 38 20.63 13.55 -30.83
C LYS A 38 21.36 14.05 -32.07
N HIS A 39 22.64 14.37 -31.94
CA HIS A 39 23.57 14.24 -33.07
C HIS A 39 24.96 13.94 -32.54
N MET A 40 25.56 12.84 -33.02
CA MET A 40 26.90 12.40 -32.66
C MET A 40 27.80 12.57 -33.89
N LYS A 41 28.99 13.13 -33.70
CA LYS A 41 30.09 13.13 -34.68
C LYS A 41 31.36 12.67 -33.96
N MET A 42 32.13 11.85 -34.65
CA MET A 42 33.55 11.59 -34.36
C MET A 42 34.37 12.81 -34.86
N GLU A 43 35.58 13.14 -34.39
CA GLU A 43 36.55 12.47 -33.51
C GLU A 43 37.31 13.58 -32.69
N GLN A 44 38.57 13.58 -32.19
CA GLN A 44 39.75 12.72 -32.38
C GLN A 44 40.77 12.83 -31.21
N ASN A 45 41.26 11.66 -30.74
CA ASN A 45 42.59 11.35 -30.14
C ASN A 45 43.18 12.03 -28.86
N SER A 46 43.95 11.19 -28.15
CA SER A 46 45.21 11.43 -27.39
C SER A 46 45.29 12.20 -26.05
N HIS A 47 45.65 11.43 -25.00
CA HIS A 47 46.41 11.78 -23.76
C HIS A 47 45.78 12.83 -22.80
N GLU A 48 45.96 12.78 -21.47
CA GLU A 48 47.11 12.27 -20.69
C GLU A 48 46.71 11.79 -19.26
N MET A 49 47.70 11.24 -18.53
CA MET A 49 47.82 11.02 -17.06
C MET A 49 46.69 10.34 -16.26
N ILE A 50 47.02 9.15 -15.74
CA ILE A 50 46.26 8.43 -14.71
C ILE A 50 46.71 8.90 -13.32
N SER A 51 45.84 9.55 -12.55
CA SER A 51 45.84 9.41 -11.08
C SER A 51 44.54 9.93 -10.45
N SER A 52 43.68 9.00 -10.02
CA SER A 52 42.67 9.21 -8.98
C SER A 52 42.15 7.84 -8.56
N THR A 53 42.32 7.49 -7.29
CA THR A 53 41.73 6.28 -6.69
C THR A 53 40.21 6.46 -6.65
N THR A 54 39.49 5.76 -7.53
CA THR A 54 38.04 5.59 -7.43
C THR A 54 37.70 4.68 -6.26
N GLU A 55 37.75 5.23 -5.05
CA GLU A 55 37.13 4.63 -3.89
C GLU A 55 35.64 4.39 -4.19
N LEU A 56 35.13 3.25 -3.75
CA LEU A 56 33.72 2.88 -3.90
C LEU A 56 32.87 3.71 -2.92
N GLN A 57 32.68 4.98 -3.25
CA GLN A 57 31.65 5.83 -2.65
C GLN A 57 30.29 5.26 -3.08
N THR A 58 29.81 4.26 -2.34
CA THR A 58 28.46 3.72 -2.49
C THR A 58 27.47 4.86 -2.45
N ASP A 59 26.67 4.98 -3.51
CA ASP A 59 25.67 6.02 -3.62
C ASP A 59 24.60 5.82 -2.54
N PHE A 60 24.72 6.59 -1.45
CA PHE A 60 23.78 6.57 -0.34
C PHE A 60 22.36 6.93 -0.80
N GLN A 61 22.18 7.72 -1.85
CA GLN A 61 20.86 8.01 -2.41
C GLN A 61 20.24 6.76 -3.07
N ALA A 62 21.04 5.92 -3.72
CA ALA A 62 20.60 4.63 -4.24
C ALA A 62 20.30 3.61 -3.13
N VAL A 63 21.07 3.62 -2.03
CA VAL A 63 20.80 2.80 -0.84
C VAL A 63 19.49 3.23 -0.17
N ASP A 64 19.29 4.53 0.05
CA ASP A 64 18.06 5.09 0.62
C ASP A 64 16.84 4.77 -0.24
N GLY A 65 16.95 4.83 -1.57
CA GLY A 65 15.88 4.43 -2.49
C GLY A 65 15.49 2.95 -2.37
N VAL A 66 16.45 2.05 -2.19
CA VAL A 66 16.19 0.62 -1.94
C VAL A 66 15.51 0.42 -0.57
N VAL A 67 15.98 1.10 0.47
CA VAL A 67 15.39 1.03 1.82
C VAL A 67 13.96 1.59 1.83
N GLN A 68 13.71 2.70 1.15
CA GLN A 68 12.37 3.29 0.98
C GLN A 68 11.43 2.33 0.23
N SER A 69 11.87 1.74 -0.87
CA SER A 69 11.11 0.72 -1.62
C SER A 69 10.72 -0.48 -0.74
N TRP A 70 11.66 -1.02 0.03
CA TRP A 70 11.38 -2.13 0.96
C TRP A 70 10.43 -1.74 2.09
N MET A 71 10.53 -0.52 2.63
CA MET A 71 9.57 -0.02 3.62
C MET A 71 8.17 0.07 3.00
N ILE A 72 8.03 0.65 1.81
CA ILE A 72 6.74 0.75 1.11
C ILE A 72 6.13 -0.64 0.88
N ASP A 73 6.89 -1.62 0.37
CA ASP A 73 6.44 -3.01 0.19
C ASP A 73 5.96 -3.64 1.52
N TYR A 74 6.72 -3.48 2.61
CA TYR A 74 6.33 -3.99 3.94
C TYR A 74 5.05 -3.34 4.48
N TYR A 75 4.95 -2.01 4.43
CA TYR A 75 3.82 -1.29 5.01
C TYR A 75 2.55 -1.42 4.16
N PHE A 76 2.66 -1.49 2.82
CA PHE A 76 1.56 -1.89 1.94
C PHE A 76 1.04 -3.27 2.31
N THR A 77 1.92 -4.28 2.39
CA THR A 77 1.56 -5.66 2.78
C THR A 77 0.88 -5.70 4.16
N SER A 78 1.40 -4.94 5.13
CA SER A 78 0.83 -4.87 6.48
C SER A 78 -0.55 -4.21 6.50
N LEU A 79 -0.76 -3.13 5.73
CA LEU A 79 -2.05 -2.46 5.58
C LEU A 79 -3.09 -3.35 4.89
N CYS A 80 -2.72 -4.05 3.81
CA CYS A 80 -3.60 -5.00 3.12
C CYS A 80 -4.07 -6.12 4.06
N ARG A 81 -3.17 -6.70 4.85
CA ARG A 81 -3.53 -7.67 5.91
C ARG A 81 -4.50 -7.06 6.92
N LEU A 82 -4.19 -5.88 7.48
CA LEU A 82 -5.04 -5.24 8.50
C LEU A 82 -6.43 -4.82 7.97
N PHE A 83 -6.56 -4.59 6.65
CA PHE A 83 -7.83 -4.39 5.96
C PHE A 83 -8.62 -5.70 5.80
N ARG A 84 -7.94 -6.79 5.39
CA ARG A 84 -8.53 -8.14 5.30
C ARG A 84 -9.02 -8.63 6.67
N ASP A 85 -8.22 -8.41 7.73
CA ASP A 85 -8.56 -8.68 9.14
C ASP A 85 -9.74 -7.82 9.68
N ARG A 86 -10.28 -6.89 8.86
CA ARG A 86 -11.26 -5.84 9.24
C ARG A 86 -10.84 -5.02 10.47
N SER A 87 -9.55 -4.96 10.76
CA SER A 87 -8.99 -4.40 11.99
C SER A 87 -8.81 -2.89 11.89
N ALA A 88 -9.89 -2.15 11.61
CA ALA A 88 -9.88 -0.72 11.29
C ALA A 88 -9.10 0.14 12.31
N GLY A 89 -9.17 -0.19 13.60
CA GLY A 89 -8.42 0.49 14.67
C GLY A 89 -6.91 0.26 14.63
N LYS A 90 -6.43 -0.88 14.13
CA LYS A 90 -5.01 -1.14 13.85
C LYS A 90 -4.61 -0.52 12.51
N PHE A 91 -5.41 -0.74 11.46
CA PHE A 91 -5.21 -0.21 10.10
C PHE A 91 -4.97 1.32 10.13
N ARG A 92 -5.85 2.08 10.79
CA ARG A 92 -5.68 3.55 10.90
C ARG A 92 -4.44 3.93 11.70
N LYS A 93 -4.10 3.21 12.77
CA LYS A 93 -2.84 3.46 13.51
C LYS A 93 -1.61 3.23 12.64
N THR A 94 -1.59 2.19 11.81
CA THR A 94 -0.50 1.92 10.87
C THR A 94 -0.45 2.95 9.72
N LEU A 95 -1.60 3.35 9.18
CA LEU A 95 -1.68 4.35 8.10
C LEU A 95 -1.14 5.72 8.56
N ASN A 96 -1.49 6.13 9.79
CA ASN A 96 -1.01 7.37 10.40
C ASN A 96 0.52 7.39 10.67
N ILE A 97 1.25 6.28 10.51
CA ILE A 97 2.73 6.27 10.53
C ILE A 97 3.29 6.84 9.21
N PHE A 98 2.52 6.78 8.13
CA PHE A 98 2.91 7.24 6.79
C PHE A 98 2.39 8.63 6.44
N GLN A 99 1.13 8.90 6.80
CA GLN A 99 0.46 10.11 6.34
C GLN A 99 -0.71 10.50 7.24
N ASP A 100 -0.89 11.80 7.46
CA ASP A 100 -2.16 12.34 7.95
C ASP A 100 -3.25 12.16 6.89
N VAL A 101 -4.37 11.57 7.31
CA VAL A 101 -5.40 11.07 6.40
C VAL A 101 -6.34 12.19 5.95
N HIS A 102 -6.11 12.70 4.74
CA HIS A 102 -6.97 13.70 4.08
C HIS A 102 -7.17 13.30 2.60
N TYR A 103 -8.42 13.00 2.22
CA TYR A 103 -8.73 12.20 1.03
C TYR A 103 -8.79 12.97 -0.30
N ASP A 104 -9.23 14.23 -0.29
CA ASP A 104 -9.21 15.15 -1.44
C ASP A 104 -9.04 16.57 -0.90
N LYS A 105 -8.49 17.49 -1.69
CA LYS A 105 -8.29 18.90 -1.30
C LYS A 105 -9.60 19.70 -1.21
N ASN A 106 -10.69 19.17 -1.77
CA ASN A 106 -12.02 19.76 -1.68
C ASN A 106 -12.87 18.96 -0.68
N ASP A 107 -13.21 19.58 0.45
CA ASP A 107 -14.00 18.95 1.53
C ASP A 107 -15.42 18.53 1.10
N GLN A 108 -15.91 19.00 -0.05
CA GLN A 108 -17.17 18.54 -0.66
C GLN A 108 -17.07 17.14 -1.29
N ILE A 109 -15.85 16.64 -1.56
CA ILE A 109 -15.63 15.34 -2.19
C ILE A 109 -15.52 14.29 -1.10
N SER A 110 -16.52 13.40 -1.02
CA SER A 110 -16.55 12.35 -0.01
C SER A 110 -15.38 11.36 -0.16
N PRO A 111 -14.98 10.64 0.91
CA PRO A 111 -13.92 9.64 0.82
C PRO A 111 -14.17 8.54 -0.22
N LEU A 112 -15.44 8.19 -0.49
CA LEU A 112 -15.81 7.22 -1.55
C LEU A 112 -15.66 7.81 -2.96
N MET A 113 -15.93 9.10 -3.13
CA MET A 113 -15.71 9.81 -4.40
C MET A 113 -14.21 9.98 -4.70
N SER A 114 -13.39 10.25 -3.68
CA SER A 114 -11.92 10.21 -3.84
C SER A 114 -11.42 8.79 -4.12
N ALA A 115 -11.93 7.78 -3.41
CA ALA A 115 -11.59 6.38 -3.70
C ALA A 115 -11.94 5.95 -5.13
N LEU A 116 -13.01 6.49 -5.73
CA LEU A 116 -13.34 6.28 -7.14
C LEU A 116 -12.32 6.90 -8.09
N LYS A 117 -11.86 8.15 -7.85
CA LYS A 117 -10.74 8.75 -8.61
C LYS A 117 -9.47 7.89 -8.53
N VAL A 118 -9.14 7.41 -7.32
CA VAL A 118 -7.97 6.55 -7.12
C VAL A 118 -8.16 5.21 -7.85
N TRP A 119 -9.36 4.64 -7.83
CA TRP A 119 -9.68 3.40 -8.53
C TRP A 119 -9.50 3.52 -10.06
N ASP A 120 -9.97 4.63 -10.65
CA ASP A 120 -9.81 4.89 -12.09
C ASP A 120 -8.34 5.03 -12.50
N LEU A 121 -7.44 5.50 -11.61
CA LEU A 121 -5.99 5.53 -11.85
C LEU A 121 -5.32 4.13 -11.81
N LEU A 122 -6.03 3.11 -11.32
CA LEU A 122 -5.58 1.72 -11.25
C LEU A 122 -6.09 0.86 -12.43
N GLU A 123 -6.84 1.41 -13.40
CA GLU A 123 -7.43 0.64 -14.52
C GLU A 123 -6.39 -0.20 -15.28
N ASP A 124 -5.22 0.38 -15.61
CA ASP A 124 -4.09 -0.32 -16.27
C ASP A 124 -3.50 -1.49 -15.45
N LEU A 125 -3.83 -1.60 -14.16
CA LEU A 125 -3.19 -2.49 -13.19
C LEU A 125 -4.11 -3.65 -12.75
N VAL A 126 -5.44 -3.48 -12.86
CA VAL A 126 -6.41 -4.53 -12.53
C VAL A 126 -6.52 -5.51 -13.69
N SER A 127 -5.90 -6.69 -13.58
CA SER A 127 -5.86 -7.68 -14.67
C SER A 127 -7.21 -8.29 -15.05
N ASP A 128 -8.24 -8.17 -14.19
CA ASP A 128 -9.62 -8.56 -14.48
C ASP A 128 -10.50 -7.32 -14.72
N PRO A 129 -10.89 -7.01 -15.98
CA PRO A 129 -11.73 -5.87 -16.29
C PRO A 129 -13.17 -6.01 -15.74
N ALA A 130 -13.65 -7.22 -15.47
CA ALA A 130 -14.94 -7.44 -14.82
C ALA A 130 -14.88 -7.12 -13.32
N LEU A 131 -13.79 -7.47 -12.63
CA LEU A 131 -13.52 -7.05 -11.26
C LEU A 131 -13.37 -5.52 -11.17
N TYR A 132 -12.59 -4.91 -12.07
CA TYR A 132 -12.45 -3.45 -12.18
C TYR A 132 -13.83 -2.77 -12.31
N THR A 133 -14.63 -3.21 -13.29
CA THR A 133 -15.98 -2.69 -13.54
C THR A 133 -16.91 -2.92 -12.34
N LYS A 134 -16.83 -4.06 -11.66
CA LYS A 134 -17.67 -4.38 -10.48
C LYS A 134 -17.32 -3.49 -9.30
N ILE A 135 -16.04 -3.28 -8.98
CA ILE A 135 -15.58 -2.39 -7.89
C ILE A 135 -15.93 -0.94 -8.21
N ARG A 136 -15.67 -0.47 -9.45
CA ARG A 136 -16.03 0.88 -9.91
C ARG A 136 -17.52 1.17 -9.73
N ASN A 137 -18.39 0.25 -10.17
CA ASN A 137 -19.83 0.37 -10.00
C ASN A 137 -20.27 0.31 -8.52
N LEU A 138 -19.61 -0.50 -7.69
CA LEU A 138 -19.87 -0.54 -6.24
C LEU A 138 -19.48 0.79 -5.56
N LEU A 139 -18.36 1.41 -5.92
CA LEU A 139 -17.94 2.73 -5.42
C LEU A 139 -18.92 3.85 -5.81
N ILE A 140 -19.36 3.88 -7.09
CA ILE A 140 -20.39 4.82 -7.57
C ILE A 140 -21.70 4.66 -6.78
N VAL A 141 -22.19 3.42 -6.64
CA VAL A 141 -23.48 3.15 -5.96
C VAL A 141 -23.38 3.40 -4.46
N GLN A 142 -22.29 3.01 -3.78
CA GLN A 142 -22.13 3.27 -2.35
C GLN A 142 -21.94 4.77 -2.03
N SER A 143 -21.30 5.55 -2.91
CA SER A 143 -21.22 7.01 -2.76
C SER A 143 -22.62 7.63 -2.64
N VAL A 144 -23.53 7.27 -3.56
CA VAL A 144 -24.93 7.73 -3.52
C VAL A 144 -25.70 7.11 -2.36
N ALA A 145 -25.50 5.82 -2.06
CA ALA A 145 -26.20 5.10 -1.00
C ALA A 145 -26.01 5.74 0.37
N VAL A 146 -24.79 6.17 0.70
CA VAL A 146 -24.47 6.86 1.96
C VAL A 146 -25.23 8.18 2.06
N CYS A 147 -25.25 9.01 1.01
CA CYS A 147 -25.97 10.28 1.01
C CYS A 147 -27.48 10.11 1.19
N VAL A 148 -28.07 9.09 0.54
CA VAL A 148 -29.51 8.79 0.63
C VAL A 148 -29.88 8.22 2.01
N ARG A 149 -29.06 7.30 2.56
CA ARG A 149 -29.24 6.76 3.92
C ARG A 149 -29.10 7.83 5.01
N ASN A 150 -28.24 8.83 4.80
CA ASN A 150 -28.09 9.99 5.68
C ASN A 150 -29.26 10.99 5.57
N GLY A 151 -30.26 10.75 4.71
CA GLY A 151 -31.44 11.61 4.52
C GLY A 151 -31.17 12.96 3.84
N ASN A 152 -29.90 13.35 3.66
CA ASN A 152 -29.49 14.61 3.05
C ASN A 152 -29.66 14.56 1.52
N SER A 153 -30.87 14.90 1.09
CA SER A 153 -31.27 14.93 -0.33
C SER A 153 -30.47 15.92 -1.18
N GLN A 154 -29.84 16.95 -0.59
CA GLN A 154 -28.97 17.86 -1.34
C GLN A 154 -27.62 17.19 -1.62
N MET A 155 -26.97 16.66 -0.59
CA MET A 155 -25.70 15.92 -0.72
C MET A 155 -25.79 14.76 -1.72
N GLY A 156 -26.95 14.08 -1.81
CA GLY A 156 -27.20 13.04 -2.81
C GLY A 156 -27.26 13.56 -4.25
N LYS A 157 -27.78 14.78 -4.47
CA LYS A 157 -27.79 15.45 -5.78
C LYS A 157 -26.40 15.98 -6.15
N ASP A 158 -25.72 16.62 -5.20
CA ASP A 158 -24.37 17.14 -5.40
C ASP A 158 -23.39 16.02 -5.78
N THR A 159 -23.50 14.88 -5.07
CA THR A 159 -22.73 13.65 -5.37
C THR A 159 -23.06 13.10 -6.75
N LEU A 160 -24.34 13.05 -7.15
CA LEU A 160 -24.75 12.57 -8.47
C LEU A 160 -24.23 13.48 -9.60
N GLN A 161 -24.38 14.80 -9.47
CA GLN A 161 -23.89 15.80 -10.43
C GLN A 161 -22.35 15.76 -10.56
N TRP A 162 -21.64 15.52 -9.46
CA TRP A 162 -20.20 15.30 -9.48
C TRP A 162 -19.83 14.00 -10.21
N LEU A 163 -20.55 12.90 -9.97
CA LEU A 163 -20.31 11.61 -10.61
C LEU A 163 -20.59 11.66 -12.12
N GLU A 164 -21.60 12.41 -12.55
CA GLU A 164 -21.89 12.69 -13.97
C GLU A 164 -20.72 13.42 -14.65
N LYS A 165 -20.17 14.44 -13.99
CA LYS A 165 -19.11 15.31 -14.54
C LYS A 165 -17.72 14.67 -14.52
N GLU A 166 -17.35 14.03 -13.41
CA GLU A 166 -15.97 13.59 -13.15
C GLU A 166 -15.74 12.10 -13.43
N ALA A 167 -16.80 11.27 -13.35
CA ALA A 167 -16.66 9.81 -13.27
C ALA A 167 -17.45 9.01 -14.33
N GLN A 168 -18.09 9.65 -15.32
CA GLN A 168 -18.77 9.00 -16.46
C GLN A 168 -19.63 7.79 -16.04
N ILE A 169 -20.77 8.06 -15.37
CA ILE A 169 -21.67 7.02 -14.88
C ILE A 169 -22.24 6.19 -16.04
N PRO A 170 -22.20 4.84 -16.00
CA PRO A 170 -22.90 4.01 -16.97
C PRO A 170 -24.41 4.32 -17.00
N GLU A 171 -24.99 4.57 -18.18
CA GLU A 171 -26.38 5.00 -18.36
C GLU A 171 -27.41 4.14 -17.59
N LYS A 172 -27.18 2.81 -17.58
CA LYS A 172 -28.01 1.81 -16.88
C LYS A 172 -28.06 1.99 -15.35
N LEU A 173 -27.04 2.65 -14.77
CA LEU A 173 -26.99 3.05 -13.36
C LEU A 173 -27.49 4.49 -13.18
N HIS A 174 -27.13 5.41 -14.06
CA HIS A 174 -27.49 6.83 -13.99
C HIS A 174 -28.99 7.04 -13.74
N GLY A 175 -29.85 6.48 -14.59
CA GLY A 175 -31.31 6.66 -14.47
C GLY A 175 -31.88 6.07 -13.17
N LYS A 176 -31.30 4.99 -12.66
CA LYS A 176 -31.68 4.40 -11.37
C LYS A 176 -31.26 5.27 -10.20
N LEU A 177 -29.99 5.68 -10.17
CA LEU A 177 -29.44 6.55 -9.11
C LEU A 177 -30.18 7.90 -9.06
N THR A 178 -30.50 8.47 -10.21
CA THR A 178 -31.37 9.66 -10.31
C THR A 178 -32.75 9.43 -9.70
N GLY A 179 -33.39 8.29 -9.97
CA GLY A 179 -34.66 7.91 -9.37
C GLY A 179 -34.57 7.75 -7.85
N ILE A 180 -33.53 7.07 -7.37
CA ILE A 180 -33.26 6.80 -5.95
C ILE A 180 -33.04 8.09 -5.17
N VAL A 181 -32.18 9.00 -5.66
CA VAL A 181 -31.89 10.30 -5.02
C VAL A 181 -33.13 11.19 -4.94
N ASN A 182 -33.96 11.22 -5.98
CA ASN A 182 -35.17 12.04 -6.00
C ASN A 182 -36.30 11.45 -5.12
N LYS A 183 -36.45 10.13 -5.07
CA LYS A 183 -37.40 9.44 -4.18
C LYS A 183 -36.94 9.37 -2.72
N LYS A 184 -35.64 9.57 -2.47
CA LYS A 184 -34.95 9.28 -1.19
C LYS A 184 -35.06 7.81 -0.76
N ASP A 185 -35.09 6.90 -1.73
CA ASP A 185 -35.36 5.48 -1.48
C ASP A 185 -34.10 4.74 -1.00
N ALA A 186 -33.87 4.75 0.32
CA ALA A 186 -32.75 4.04 0.95
C ALA A 186 -32.86 2.50 0.87
N TYR A 187 -34.01 1.96 0.41
CA TYR A 187 -34.32 0.54 0.34
C TYR A 187 -34.44 0.01 -1.10
N ASP A 188 -34.19 0.84 -2.12
CA ASP A 188 -34.21 0.43 -3.53
C ASP A 188 -33.33 -0.82 -3.78
N GLN A 189 -33.84 -1.71 -4.63
CA GLN A 189 -33.23 -3.00 -4.93
C GLN A 189 -31.77 -2.88 -5.42
N LEU A 190 -31.38 -1.77 -6.07
CA LEU A 190 -30.01 -1.50 -6.45
C LEU A 190 -29.08 -1.35 -5.23
N LEU A 191 -29.52 -0.62 -4.20
CA LEU A 191 -28.74 -0.38 -2.98
C LEU A 191 -28.64 -1.62 -2.09
N MET A 192 -29.63 -2.51 -2.18
CA MET A 192 -29.65 -3.82 -1.50
C MET A 192 -28.83 -4.88 -2.24
N ASN A 193 -28.81 -4.85 -3.58
CA ASN A 193 -28.03 -5.80 -4.39
C ASN A 193 -26.54 -5.46 -4.52
N LEU A 194 -26.14 -4.21 -4.24
CA LEU A 194 -24.76 -3.71 -4.38
C LEU A 194 -24.28 -3.13 -3.04
N THR A 195 -24.11 -4.01 -2.03
CA THR A 195 -23.81 -3.62 -0.65
C THR A 195 -22.37 -3.14 -0.44
N TYR A 196 -22.11 -2.54 0.74
CA TYR A 196 -20.75 -2.20 1.17
C TYR A 196 -19.90 -3.46 1.43
N ASP A 197 -20.50 -4.54 1.92
CA ASP A 197 -19.79 -5.80 2.18
C ASP A 197 -19.29 -6.43 0.87
N GLN A 198 -20.10 -6.40 -0.20
CA GLN A 198 -19.65 -6.78 -1.55
C GLN A 198 -18.50 -5.90 -2.06
N LEU A 199 -18.46 -4.61 -1.69
CA LEU A 199 -17.33 -3.73 -2.03
C LEU A 199 -16.06 -4.18 -1.29
N LEU A 200 -16.15 -4.50 0.00
CA LEU A 200 -15.02 -5.02 0.78
C LEU A 200 -14.53 -6.38 0.23
N GLU A 201 -15.43 -7.33 -0.04
CA GLU A 201 -15.09 -8.63 -0.64
C GLU A 201 -14.36 -8.50 -1.99
N LYS A 202 -14.80 -7.55 -2.83
CA LYS A 202 -14.19 -7.37 -4.16
C LYS A 202 -12.87 -6.60 -4.07
N ILE A 203 -12.73 -5.68 -3.11
CA ILE A 203 -11.42 -5.09 -2.77
C ILE A 203 -10.46 -6.17 -2.25
N ASP A 204 -10.88 -7.09 -1.38
CA ASP A 204 -10.03 -8.20 -0.93
C ASP A 204 -9.58 -9.06 -2.14
N MET A 205 -10.51 -9.46 -3.01
CA MET A 205 -10.17 -10.20 -4.25
C MET A 205 -9.15 -9.45 -5.14
N PHE A 206 -9.21 -8.12 -5.17
CA PHE A 206 -8.18 -7.32 -5.84
C PHE A 206 -6.84 -7.36 -5.07
N LEU A 207 -6.84 -7.09 -3.77
CA LEU A 207 -5.62 -7.07 -2.94
C LEU A 207 -4.90 -8.44 -2.92
N ASP A 208 -5.65 -9.54 -2.94
CA ASP A 208 -5.12 -10.90 -3.04
C ASP A 208 -4.32 -11.10 -4.34
N SER A 209 -4.76 -10.48 -5.45
CA SER A 209 -4.01 -10.48 -6.74
C SER A 209 -2.74 -9.63 -6.72
N GLN A 210 -2.56 -8.78 -5.71
CA GLN A 210 -1.40 -7.89 -5.56
C GLN A 210 -0.40 -8.39 -4.51
N GLN A 211 -0.60 -9.59 -3.94
CA GLN A 211 0.18 -10.06 -2.78
C GLN A 211 1.63 -10.49 -3.12
N ASP A 212 2.01 -10.56 -4.40
CA ASP A 212 3.39 -10.87 -4.86
C ASP A 212 4.40 -9.69 -4.71
N ALA A 213 4.10 -8.71 -3.87
CA ALA A 213 5.03 -7.63 -3.49
C ALA A 213 6.25 -8.19 -2.71
N SER A 214 7.41 -7.53 -2.79
CA SER A 214 8.66 -8.13 -2.29
C SER A 214 8.78 -8.06 -0.78
N THR A 215 8.54 -9.20 -0.14
CA THR A 215 8.52 -9.38 1.32
C THR A 215 9.88 -9.30 2.01
N PHE A 216 10.95 -8.76 1.41
CA PHE A 216 12.33 -8.80 1.96
C PHE A 216 12.43 -8.40 3.45
N LEU A 217 11.90 -7.24 3.85
CA LEU A 217 11.89 -6.82 5.25
C LEU A 217 11.00 -7.70 6.15
N LEU A 218 9.89 -8.23 5.61
CA LEU A 218 8.99 -9.14 6.33
C LEU A 218 9.65 -10.50 6.57
N GLU A 219 10.35 -11.04 5.57
CA GLU A 219 11.08 -12.31 5.64
C GLU A 219 12.31 -12.20 6.56
N ALA A 220 13.07 -11.11 6.45
CA ALA A 220 14.20 -10.81 7.35
C ALA A 220 13.72 -10.65 8.81
N ALA A 221 12.63 -9.90 9.04
CA ALA A 221 12.05 -9.77 10.37
C ALA A 221 11.52 -11.10 10.91
N LEU A 222 10.88 -11.94 10.07
CA LEU A 222 10.37 -13.25 10.45
C LEU A 222 11.51 -14.17 10.94
N LYS A 223 12.64 -14.22 10.22
CA LYS A 223 13.82 -14.99 10.60
C LYS A 223 14.40 -14.53 11.96
N VAL A 224 14.43 -13.22 12.21
CA VAL A 224 14.88 -12.66 13.51
C VAL A 224 13.89 -12.98 14.64
N VAL A 225 12.59 -13.09 14.36
CA VAL A 225 11.59 -13.53 15.35
C VAL A 225 11.73 -15.03 15.65
N GLN A 226 11.92 -15.86 14.62
CA GLN A 226 12.11 -17.31 14.76
C GLN A 226 13.33 -17.65 15.64
N ALA A 227 14.50 -17.11 15.29
CA ALA A 227 15.73 -17.35 16.05
C ALA A 227 15.65 -16.88 17.52
N ARG A 228 14.81 -15.87 17.83
CA ARG A 228 14.57 -15.43 19.23
C ARG A 228 13.63 -16.35 19.99
N GLN A 229 12.72 -17.05 19.31
CA GLN A 229 11.83 -18.03 19.92
C GLN A 229 12.62 -19.30 20.26
N GLU A 230 13.43 -19.80 19.32
CA GLU A 230 14.30 -20.97 19.49
C GLU A 230 15.21 -20.84 20.73
N ILE A 231 15.91 -19.70 20.88
CA ILE A 231 16.74 -19.39 22.05
C ILE A 231 15.93 -19.35 23.37
N SER A 232 14.65 -18.96 23.33
CA SER A 232 13.80 -18.93 24.52
C SER A 232 13.30 -20.32 24.94
N ASP A 233 13.12 -21.22 23.97
CA ASP A 233 12.64 -22.58 24.20
C ASP A 233 13.80 -23.51 24.61
N GLU A 234 15.02 -23.28 24.11
CA GLU A 234 16.24 -23.91 24.62
C GLU A 234 16.56 -23.45 26.06
N ALA A 235 16.47 -22.15 26.35
CA ALA A 235 16.75 -21.60 27.68
C ALA A 235 15.76 -22.05 28.78
N SER A 236 14.62 -22.65 28.41
CA SER A 236 13.67 -23.27 29.35
C SER A 236 13.88 -24.77 29.54
N CYS A 237 14.83 -25.38 28.83
CA CYS A 237 15.26 -26.78 29.03
C CYS A 237 16.48 -26.92 29.97
N GLU A 238 17.34 -25.90 30.09
CA GLU A 238 18.60 -25.99 30.87
C GLU A 238 18.51 -25.54 32.35
N GLN A 239 17.36 -25.69 33.02
CA GLN A 239 17.25 -25.49 34.49
C GLN A 239 16.54 -26.61 35.26
N ASP A 240 16.96 -27.87 35.04
CA ASP A 240 16.93 -28.89 36.10
C ASP A 240 18.27 -29.63 36.21
N GLY A 241 19.13 -29.19 37.14
CA GLY A 241 20.49 -29.72 37.27
C GLY A 241 21.37 -29.05 38.33
N GLY A 242 20.79 -28.47 39.39
CA GLY A 242 21.51 -27.49 40.23
C GLY A 242 21.25 -27.48 41.75
N LYS A 243 20.64 -28.51 42.35
CA LYS A 243 20.32 -28.50 43.81
C LYS A 243 20.56 -29.80 44.57
N LYS A 244 21.83 -30.22 44.74
CA LYS A 244 22.30 -30.99 45.92
C LYS A 244 23.82 -31.19 45.94
N ALA A 245 24.54 -30.45 46.80
CA ALA A 245 25.87 -30.82 47.33
C ALA A 245 26.39 -29.82 48.41
N LEU A 246 25.63 -29.54 49.48
CA LEU A 246 26.20 -28.88 50.67
C LEU A 246 25.51 -29.32 51.96
N SER A 247 25.81 -30.54 52.39
CA SER A 247 25.44 -31.06 53.70
C SER A 247 26.41 -32.16 54.15
N SER A 248 27.04 -31.94 55.31
CA SER A 248 27.77 -32.93 56.12
C SER A 248 28.99 -33.61 55.48
N LEU A 249 30.17 -33.04 55.75
CA LEU A 249 31.45 -33.73 55.66
C LEU A 249 31.91 -34.10 57.09
N GLU A 250 31.26 -35.12 57.67
CA GLU A 250 31.59 -35.79 58.94
C GLU A 250 30.72 -37.06 59.03
N SER A 251 31.14 -38.22 59.58
CA SER A 251 32.22 -38.48 60.53
C SER A 251 32.90 -39.86 60.31
N THR A 252 33.86 -40.22 61.18
CA THR A 252 34.35 -41.59 61.52
C THR A 252 35.24 -42.34 60.49
N ASN A 253 36.27 -43.12 60.87
CA ASN A 253 36.67 -43.58 62.23
C ASN A 253 38.18 -43.89 62.43
N ASN A 254 38.71 -43.45 63.58
CA ASN A 254 39.69 -44.09 64.50
C ASN A 254 41.02 -44.74 64.07
N SER A 255 42.11 -44.16 64.59
CA SER A 255 43.18 -44.79 65.40
C SER A 255 44.04 -45.94 64.87
N LYS A 256 45.36 -45.68 64.71
CA LYS A 256 46.44 -46.22 65.59
C LYS A 256 47.81 -45.62 65.28
N GLU A 257 48.70 -45.72 66.29
CA GLU A 257 50.12 -45.32 66.36
C GLU A 257 50.46 -43.84 66.09
#